data_AF-A0A6I9MH18-F1
#
_entry.id   AF-A0A6I9MH18-F1
#
_cell.length_a   1.000
_cell.length_b   1.000
_cell.length_c   1.000
_cell.angle_alpha   90.00
_cell.angle_beta   90.00
_cell.angle_gamma   90.00
#
_symmetry.space_group_name_H-M   'P 1'
#
loop_
_entity.id
_entity.type
_entity.pdbx_description
1 polymer ?
#
loop_
_entity_poly.entity_id
_entity_poly.type
_entity_poly.pdbx_seq_one_letter_code
_entity_poly.pdbx_strand_id
1 'polypeptide(L)'
;MKKSITTSENEEWKRIRSLLTPVFSSGKLKEMFHIIQEYGDVLVKNMSREVEKGKNVTMRDFFGAYIMDVITGTLFGVKVDSLNNPQDPFVKNTRKLFIFDYFNPLAFSTGI
;
A
#
# COMPACT_ATOMS: atom_id res chain seq x y z
N MET A 1 -11.41 11.43 -9.79
CA MET A 1 -12.22 10.22 -9.52
C MET A 1 -13.60 10.68 -9.08
N LYS A 2 -14.67 10.47 -9.87
CA LYS A 2 -15.99 11.07 -9.58
C LYS A 2 -16.78 10.34 -8.48
N LYS A 3 -16.37 9.12 -8.10
CA LYS A 3 -17.01 8.29 -7.04
C LYS A 3 -15.93 7.48 -6.31
N SER A 4 -15.70 7.78 -5.04
CA SER A 4 -14.75 7.10 -4.13
C SER A 4 -15.40 7.01 -2.75
N ILE A 5 -15.10 5.98 -1.95
CA ILE A 5 -15.59 5.89 -0.57
C ILE A 5 -15.18 7.11 0.27
N THR A 6 -14.04 7.73 -0.02
CA THR A 6 -13.50 8.88 0.73
C THR A 6 -14.17 10.21 0.40
N THR A 7 -14.86 10.32 -0.74
CA THR A 7 -15.46 11.57 -1.24
C THR A 7 -16.95 11.46 -1.49
N SER A 8 -17.55 10.27 -1.30
CA SER A 8 -18.98 10.06 -1.49
C SER A 8 -19.73 10.33 -0.19
N GLU A 9 -20.98 10.74 -0.29
CA GLU A 9 -21.83 11.07 0.85
C GLU A 9 -23.11 10.22 0.87
N ASN A 10 -23.78 10.19 2.03
CA ASN A 10 -25.12 9.64 2.21
C ASN A 10 -25.28 8.21 1.66
N GLU A 11 -26.31 7.98 0.83
CA GLU A 11 -26.63 6.66 0.28
C GLU A 11 -25.54 6.12 -0.65
N GLU A 12 -24.82 6.98 -1.38
CA GLU A 12 -23.72 6.53 -2.24
C GLU A 12 -22.55 6.03 -1.39
N TRP A 13 -22.22 6.74 -0.30
CA TRP A 13 -21.23 6.25 0.66
C TRP A 13 -21.64 4.93 1.30
N LYS A 14 -22.90 4.82 1.75
CA LYS A 14 -23.42 3.57 2.34
C LYS A 14 -23.30 2.42 1.36
N ARG A 15 -23.66 2.65 0.09
CA ARG A 15 -23.58 1.67 -1.00
C ARG A 15 -22.13 1.24 -1.28
N ILE A 16 -21.18 2.17 -1.38
CA ILE A 16 -19.78 1.82 -1.62
C ILE A 16 -19.17 1.10 -0.40
N ARG A 17 -19.48 1.57 0.81
CA ARG A 17 -18.99 0.97 2.06
C ARG A 17 -19.50 -0.45 2.25
N SER A 18 -20.76 -0.73 1.96
CA SER A 18 -21.32 -2.08 2.06
C SER A 18 -20.65 -3.06 1.10
N LEU A 19 -20.21 -2.60 -0.08
CA LEU A 19 -19.46 -3.40 -1.05
C LEU A 19 -18.01 -3.67 -0.61
N LEU A 20 -17.34 -2.70 0.03
CA LEU A 20 -15.92 -2.84 0.43
C LEU A 20 -15.73 -3.57 1.77
N THR A 21 -16.68 -3.47 2.70
CA THR A 21 -16.55 -4.04 4.05
C THR A 21 -16.23 -5.55 4.06
N PRO A 22 -16.86 -6.41 3.24
CA PRO A 22 -16.59 -7.85 3.24
C PRO A 22 -15.14 -8.22 2.85
N VAL A 23 -14.47 -7.38 2.05
CA VAL A 23 -13.09 -7.58 1.60
C VAL A 23 -12.11 -7.57 2.77
N PHE A 24 -12.44 -6.86 3.84
CA PHE A 24 -11.61 -6.73 5.05
C PHE A 24 -12.16 -7.52 6.24
N SER A 25 -12.98 -8.55 5.98
CA SER A 25 -13.41 -9.48 7.04
C SER A 25 -12.23 -10.28 7.59
N SER A 26 -12.33 -10.78 8.82
CA SER A 26 -11.26 -11.56 9.45
C SER A 26 -10.84 -12.79 8.64
N GLY A 27 -11.78 -13.44 7.95
CA GLY A 27 -11.49 -14.56 7.05
C GLY A 27 -10.62 -14.14 5.87
N LYS A 28 -10.97 -13.02 5.21
CA LYS A 28 -10.18 -12.47 4.10
C LYS A 28 -8.82 -11.93 4.54
N LEU A 29 -8.73 -11.28 5.71
CA LEU A 29 -7.45 -10.87 6.27
C LEU A 29 -6.53 -12.06 6.57
N LYS A 30 -7.10 -13.17 7.07
CA LYS A 30 -6.34 -14.41 7.28
C LYS A 30 -5.87 -15.02 5.96
N GLU A 31 -6.70 -14.97 4.92
CA GLU A 31 -6.29 -15.34 3.56
C GLU A 31 -5.14 -14.44 3.07
N MET A 32 -5.16 -13.13 3.31
CA MET A 32 -4.08 -12.22 2.88
C MET A 32 -2.75 -12.41 3.64
N PHE A 33 -2.79 -13.00 4.84
CA PHE A 33 -1.64 -13.07 5.75
C PHE A 33 -0.39 -13.70 5.13
N HIS A 34 -0.53 -14.75 4.32
CA HIS A 34 0.62 -15.40 3.68
C HIS A 34 1.38 -14.47 2.73
N ILE A 35 0.66 -13.63 1.97
CA ILE A 35 1.24 -12.62 1.07
C ILE A 35 1.99 -11.57 1.88
N ILE A 36 1.38 -11.11 2.98
CA ILE A 36 1.99 -10.12 3.87
C ILE A 36 3.30 -10.66 4.46
N GLN A 37 3.28 -11.91 4.93
CA GLN A 37 4.46 -12.56 5.49
C GLN A 37 5.58 -12.73 4.45
N GLU A 38 5.24 -13.17 3.24
CA GLU A 38 6.21 -13.35 2.14
C GLU A 38 6.96 -12.05 1.82
N TYR A 39 6.25 -10.93 1.71
CA TYR A 39 6.90 -9.63 1.50
C TYR A 39 7.64 -9.14 2.74
N GLY A 40 7.23 -9.56 3.94
CA GLY A 40 7.95 -9.29 5.19
C GLY A 40 9.33 -9.95 5.21
N ASP A 41 9.41 -11.19 4.74
CA ASP A 41 10.70 -11.90 4.62
C ASP A 41 11.62 -11.22 3.61
N VAL A 42 11.07 -10.73 2.48
CA VAL A 42 11.82 -9.96 1.47
C VAL A 42 12.33 -8.64 2.06
N LEU A 43 11.51 -7.93 2.83
CA LEU A 43 11.88 -6.70 3.51
C LEU A 43 13.08 -6.92 4.45
N VAL A 44 12.98 -7.90 5.35
CA VAL A 44 14.05 -8.22 6.31
C VAL A 44 15.33 -8.59 5.56
N LYS A 45 15.24 -9.47 4.56
CA LYS A 45 16.39 -9.88 3.73
C LYS A 45 17.08 -8.70 3.06
N ASN A 46 16.32 -7.77 2.49
CA ASN A 46 16.88 -6.60 1.81
C ASN A 46 17.50 -5.61 2.80
N MET A 47 16.89 -5.40 3.96
CA MET A 47 17.44 -4.54 5.01
C MET A 47 18.76 -5.11 5.56
N SER A 48 18.78 -6.40 5.91
CA SER A 48 19.99 -7.08 6.40
C SER A 48 21.14 -6.95 5.40
N ARG A 49 20.87 -7.10 4.10
CA ARG A 49 21.88 -6.95 3.05
C ARG A 49 22.50 -5.55 3.00
N GLU A 50 21.72 -4.48 3.19
CA GLU A 50 22.29 -3.12 3.18
C GLU A 50 23.05 -2.83 4.48
N VAL A 51 22.60 -3.36 5.63
CA VAL A 51 23.34 -3.27 6.90
C VAL A 51 24.68 -3.99 6.83
N GLU A 52 24.73 -5.19 6.23
CA GLU A 52 25.98 -5.94 6.02
C GLU A 52 27.00 -5.19 5.15
N LYS A 53 26.52 -4.35 4.22
CA LYS A 53 27.37 -3.46 3.41
C LYS A 53 27.83 -2.21 4.16
N GLY A 54 27.49 -2.07 5.44
CA GLY A 54 27.78 -0.89 6.25
C GLY A 54 27.00 0.35 5.83
N LYS A 55 25.87 0.18 5.12
CA LYS A 55 25.05 1.30 4.66
C LYS A 55 23.91 1.59 5.61
N ASN A 56 23.53 2.86 5.68
CA ASN A 56 22.34 3.29 6.38
C ASN A 56 21.08 2.87 5.62
N VAL A 57 20.07 2.43 6.37
CA VAL A 57 18.78 2.02 5.83
C VAL A 57 17.78 3.17 6.00
N THR A 58 17.30 3.72 4.89
CA THR A 58 16.22 4.71 4.91
C THR A 58 14.89 3.98 5.07
N MET A 59 14.34 3.97 6.29
CA MET A 59 13.09 3.26 6.61
C MET A 59 11.93 3.61 5.68
N ARG A 60 11.79 4.88 5.30
CA ARG A 60 10.74 5.34 4.38
C ARG A 60 10.76 4.61 3.04
N ASP A 61 11.96 4.37 2.50
CA ASP A 61 12.09 3.77 1.16
C ASP A 61 11.79 2.28 1.21
N PHE A 62 12.26 1.60 2.28
CA PHE A 62 12.03 0.18 2.48
C PHE A 62 10.57 -0.16 2.82
N PHE A 63 10.00 0.54 3.80
CA PHE A 63 8.58 0.33 4.16
C PHE A 63 7.64 0.81 3.06
N GLY A 64 7.97 1.88 2.34
CA GLY A 64 7.16 2.36 1.22
C GLY A 64 7.04 1.34 0.09
N ALA A 65 8.15 0.67 -0.24
CA ALA A 65 8.16 -0.42 -1.21
C ALA A 65 7.43 -1.66 -0.69
N TYR A 66 7.70 -2.08 0.55
CA TYR A 66 6.98 -3.19 1.20
C TYR A 66 5.46 -3.00 1.22
N ILE A 67 4.96 -1.82 1.63
CA ILE A 67 3.52 -1.53 1.66
C ILE A 67 2.91 -1.62 0.26
N MET A 68 3.61 -1.12 -0.76
CA MET A 68 3.15 -1.21 -2.14
C MET A 68 3.05 -2.67 -2.60
N ASP A 69 4.07 -3.48 -2.34
CA ASP A 69 4.10 -4.90 -2.72
C ASP A 69 2.96 -5.68 -2.02
N VAL A 70 2.72 -5.39 -0.74
CA VAL A 70 1.59 -5.96 0.02
C VAL A 70 0.24 -5.56 -0.58
N ILE A 71 0.01 -4.27 -0.86
CA ILE A 71 -1.27 -3.80 -1.42
C ILE A 71 -1.53 -4.41 -2.80
N THR A 72 -0.49 -4.45 -3.63
CA THR A 72 -0.59 -4.97 -5.01
C THR A 72 -0.78 -6.48 -5.05
N GLY A 73 -0.09 -7.23 -4.18
CA GLY A 73 -0.29 -8.66 -4.02
C GLY A 73 -1.67 -9.00 -3.45
N THR A 74 -2.13 -8.29 -2.42
CA THR A 74 -3.38 -8.63 -1.73
C THR A 74 -4.64 -8.16 -2.46
N LEU A 75 -4.66 -6.93 -2.99
CA LEU A 75 -5.87 -6.35 -3.59
C LEU A 75 -5.97 -6.62 -5.09
N PHE A 76 -4.84 -6.70 -5.80
CA PHE A 76 -4.81 -6.86 -7.25
C PHE A 76 -4.34 -8.24 -7.70
N GLY A 77 -3.84 -9.08 -6.78
CA GLY A 77 -3.28 -10.39 -7.11
C GLY A 77 -2.02 -10.29 -7.96
N VAL A 78 -1.35 -9.14 -7.97
CA VAL A 78 -0.16 -8.88 -8.80
C VAL A 78 1.06 -8.97 -7.90
N LYS A 79 1.96 -9.90 -8.21
CA LYS A 79 3.25 -9.99 -7.54
C LYS A 79 4.23 -9.01 -8.15
N VAL A 80 4.74 -8.10 -7.33
CA VAL A 80 5.77 -7.12 -7.71
C VAL A 80 6.89 -7.13 -6.69
N ASP A 81 8.04 -6.65 -7.12
CA ASP A 81 9.23 -6.50 -6.28
C ASP A 81 9.69 -5.05 -6.37
N SER A 82 8.97 -4.15 -5.70
CA SER A 82 9.25 -2.72 -5.79
C SER A 82 10.53 -2.32 -5.06
N LEU A 83 11.00 -3.15 -4.12
CA LEU A 83 12.28 -2.98 -3.43
C LEU A 83 13.47 -3.19 -4.38
N ASN A 84 13.46 -4.28 -5.14
CA ASN A 84 14.58 -4.60 -6.03
C ASN A 84 14.40 -4.06 -7.46
N ASN A 85 13.16 -3.79 -7.90
CA ASN A 85 12.85 -3.27 -9.23
C ASN A 85 11.96 -1.99 -9.19
N PRO A 86 12.50 -0.86 -8.71
CA PRO A 86 11.73 0.38 -8.55
C PRO A 86 11.30 1.04 -9.87
N GLN A 87 11.88 0.62 -11.01
CA GLN A 87 11.57 1.15 -12.34
C GLN A 87 10.52 0.35 -13.10
N ASP A 88 9.99 -0.71 -12.48
CA ASP A 88 8.86 -1.44 -13.05
C ASP A 88 7.70 -0.48 -13.36
N PRO A 89 7.08 -0.53 -14.56
CA PRO A 89 6.02 0.40 -14.94
C PRO A 89 4.82 0.39 -13.99
N PHE A 90 4.47 -0.78 -13.45
CA PHE A 90 3.38 -0.92 -12.49
C PHE A 90 3.76 -0.27 -11.17
N VAL A 91 4.96 -0.57 -10.64
CA VAL A 91 5.54 0.05 -9.44
C VAL A 91 5.61 1.58 -9.55
N LYS A 92 6.05 2.10 -10.70
CA LYS A 92 6.17 3.53 -10.95
C LYS A 92 4.80 4.22 -10.98
N ASN A 93 3.79 3.58 -11.55
CA ASN A 93 2.44 4.13 -11.63
C ASN A 93 1.71 4.04 -10.29
N THR A 94 1.81 2.92 -9.57
CA THR A 94 1.21 2.77 -8.23
C THR A 94 1.88 3.67 -7.21
N ARG A 95 3.21 3.85 -7.26
CA ARG A 95 3.90 4.81 -6.38
C ARG A 95 3.33 6.23 -6.51
N LYS A 96 2.96 6.67 -7.71
CA LYS A 96 2.30 7.99 -7.92
C LYS A 96 0.89 8.06 -7.32
N LEU A 97 0.19 6.93 -7.19
CA LEU A 97 -1.14 6.87 -6.59
C LEU A 97 -1.09 6.83 -5.06
N PHE A 98 -0.04 6.23 -4.48
CA PHE A 98 0.08 6.03 -3.03
C PHE A 98 0.95 7.06 -2.31
N ILE A 99 1.69 7.92 -3.03
CA ILE A 99 2.22 9.17 -2.45
C ILE A 99 1.04 10.13 -2.29
N PHE A 100 0.25 9.92 -1.24
CA PHE A 100 -0.65 10.95 -0.72
C PHE A 100 0.18 11.81 0.24
N ASP A 101 0.34 13.09 -0.10
CA ASP A 101 0.85 14.11 0.83
C ASP A 101 -0.19 14.32 1.95
N TYR A 102 -0.31 13.34 2.85
CA TYR A 102 -1.20 13.41 4.01
C TYR A 102 -0.82 14.56 4.96
N PHE A 103 0.42 15.04 4.85
CA PHE A 103 0.98 16.18 5.58
C PHE A 103 0.96 17.49 4.78
N ASN A 104 0.14 17.61 3.75
CA ASN A 104 -0.14 18.93 3.20
C ASN A 104 -1.12 19.63 4.16
N PRO A 105 -0.74 20.70 4.88
CA PRO A 105 -1.62 21.38 5.84
C PRO A 105 -2.92 21.91 5.19
N LEU A 106 -2.92 22.05 3.86
CA LEU A 106 -4.08 22.44 3.06
C LEU A 106 -5.14 21.34 2.92
N ALA A 107 -4.83 20.07 3.19
CA ALA A 107 -5.80 18.98 3.15
C ALA A 107 -6.85 19.06 4.27
N PHE A 108 -6.55 19.75 5.37
CA PHE A 108 -7.49 20.03 6.46
C PHE A 108 -8.36 21.28 6.21
N SER A 109 -8.05 22.09 5.20
CA SER A 109 -8.73 23.37 4.91
C SER A 109 -9.96 23.19 4.01
N THR A 110 -10.00 22.14 3.20
CA THR A 110 -11.21 21.78 2.44
C THR A 110 -12.06 20.84 3.28
N GLY A 111 -13.05 21.44 3.96
CA GLY A 111 -13.91 20.85 4.98
C GLY A 111 -14.34 19.40 4.79
N ILE A 112 -14.11 18.64 5.86
CA ILE A 112 -15.16 17.82 6.49
C ILE A 112 -16.11 18.79 7.20
#